data_AF-S9R434-F1
#
_entry.id   AF-S9R434-F1
#
_cell.length_a   1.000
_cell.length_b   1.000
_cell.length_c   1.000
_cell.angle_alpha   90.00
_cell.angle_beta   90.00
_cell.angle_gamma   90.00
#
_symmetry.space_group_name_H-M   'P 1'
#
loop_
_entity.id
_entity.type
_entity.pdbx_description
1 polymer ?
#
loop_
_entity_poly.entity_id
_entity_poly.type
_entity_poly.pdbx_seq_one_letter_code
_entity_poly.pdbx_strand_id
1 'polypeptide(L)'
;MKTMTRTESAAALPLNTILIGDCIKQMQALPAESVDLIFADPPYNLQLRGELHRPDNSRVDAVDDAWDSFASFEVYDRFTREWLRAARRLLNAQRRALGHRLVPQHLPCRCRPARTKATGS
;
A
#
# COMPACT_ATOMS: atom_id res chain seq x y z
N MET A 1 -8.07 -10.35 44.82
CA MET A 1 -8.68 -9.28 43.99
C MET A 1 -7.82 -9.09 42.75
N LYS A 2 -8.33 -9.34 41.54
CA LYS A 2 -7.59 -9.06 40.30
C LYS A 2 -7.78 -7.57 39.98
N THR A 3 -6.73 -6.79 40.12
CA THR A 3 -6.71 -5.39 39.72
C THR A 3 -6.76 -5.34 38.19
N MET A 4 -7.90 -4.96 37.62
CA MET A 4 -7.94 -4.61 36.20
C MET A 4 -7.29 -3.25 36.03
N THR A 5 -6.09 -3.24 35.43
CA THR A 5 -5.45 -2.03 34.92
C THR A 5 -6.39 -1.37 33.91
N ARG A 6 -6.93 -0.22 34.26
CA ARG A 6 -7.74 0.63 33.38
C ARG A 6 -6.79 1.29 32.37
N THR A 7 -6.83 0.82 31.13
CA THR A 7 -6.12 1.43 30.00
C THR A 7 -6.49 2.91 29.91
N GLU A 8 -5.48 3.78 29.84
CA GLU A 8 -5.65 5.21 29.61
C GLU A 8 -6.59 5.47 28.43
N SER A 9 -7.47 6.46 28.61
CA SER A 9 -8.48 6.82 27.63
C SER A 9 -7.80 7.20 26.32
N ALA A 10 -7.81 6.29 25.35
CA ALA A 10 -7.35 6.58 23.99
C ALA A 10 -8.09 7.84 23.51
N ALA A 11 -7.36 8.77 22.91
CA ALA A 11 -7.96 9.93 22.25
C ALA A 11 -9.10 9.42 21.35
N ALA A 12 -10.29 10.00 21.49
CA ALA A 12 -11.49 9.53 20.80
C ALA A 12 -11.20 9.52 19.29
N LEU A 13 -11.23 8.32 18.70
CA LEU A 13 -11.04 8.17 17.26
C LEU A 13 -12.26 8.72 16.53
N PRO A 14 -12.08 9.40 15.39
CA PRO A 14 -13.19 9.84 14.56
C PRO A 14 -13.79 8.64 13.83
N LEU A 15 -14.67 7.89 14.51
CA LEU A 15 -15.34 6.72 13.96
C LEU A 15 -16.34 7.14 12.87
N ASN A 16 -16.49 6.30 11.83
CA ASN A 16 -17.41 6.54 10.71
C ASN A 16 -17.29 7.94 10.07
N THR A 17 -16.08 8.49 10.06
CA THR A 17 -15.80 9.86 9.62
C THR A 17 -14.93 9.85 8.36
N ILE A 18 -15.24 10.73 7.41
CA ILE A 18 -14.41 10.97 6.22
C ILE A 18 -13.43 12.11 6.54
N LEU A 19 -12.14 11.81 6.52
CA LEU A 19 -11.08 12.81 6.71
C LEU A 19 -10.62 13.31 5.34
N ILE A 20 -10.89 14.59 5.04
CA ILE A 20 -10.52 15.21 3.77
C ILE A 20 -9.12 15.82 3.88
N GLY A 21 -8.26 15.56 2.90
CA GLY A 21 -6.94 16.18 2.76
C GLY A 21 -5.85 15.18 2.39
N ASP A 22 -4.60 15.59 2.60
CA ASP A 22 -3.41 14.76 2.38
C ASP A 22 -3.42 13.53 3.31
N CYS A 23 -3.38 12.33 2.74
CA CYS A 23 -3.51 11.10 3.50
C CYS A 23 -2.37 10.89 4.51
N ILE A 24 -1.15 11.35 4.21
CA ILE A 24 0.01 11.22 5.11
C ILE A 24 -0.20 12.10 6.34
N LYS A 25 -0.62 13.35 6.15
CA LYS A 25 -0.93 14.28 7.26
C LYS A 25 -2.08 13.77 8.13
N GLN A 26 -3.17 13.30 7.50
CA GLN A 26 -4.30 12.75 8.24
C GLN A 26 -3.90 11.51 9.04
N MET A 27 -3.11 10.61 8.42
CA MET A 27 -2.59 9.44 9.12
C MET A 27 -1.67 9.83 10.28
N GLN A 28 -0.84 10.87 10.16
CA GLN A 28 0.06 11.33 11.24
C GLN A 28 -0.70 11.90 12.45
N ALA A 29 -1.86 12.52 12.24
CA ALA A 29 -2.68 13.06 13.32
C ALA A 29 -3.38 11.98 14.16
N LEU A 30 -3.53 10.76 13.63
CA LEU A 30 -4.16 9.66 14.33
C LEU A 30 -3.20 8.99 15.35
N PRO A 31 -3.72 8.48 16.48
CA PRO A 31 -2.94 7.72 17.45
C PRO A 31 -2.27 6.49 16.81
N ALA A 32 -1.09 6.11 17.30
CA ALA A 32 -0.43 4.89 16.84
C ALA A 32 -1.23 3.64 17.27
N GLU A 33 -1.10 2.55 16.51
CA GLU A 33 -1.69 1.24 16.80
C GLU A 33 -3.23 1.23 16.91
N SER A 34 -3.89 2.23 16.32
CA SER A 34 -5.33 2.48 16.46
C SER A 34 -6.20 1.89 15.35
N VAL A 35 -5.60 1.26 14.33
CA VAL A 35 -6.31 0.72 13.16
C VAL A 35 -6.04 -0.77 13.00
N ASP A 36 -7.08 -1.57 12.79
CA ASP A 36 -6.97 -3.03 12.60
C ASP A 36 -6.68 -3.44 11.15
N LEU A 37 -7.22 -2.71 10.18
CA LEU A 37 -7.13 -3.01 8.75
C LEU A 37 -7.04 -1.71 7.96
N ILE A 38 -6.15 -1.68 6.97
CA ILE A 38 -6.02 -0.56 6.03
C ILE A 38 -6.25 -1.13 4.64
N PHE A 39 -7.22 -0.56 3.93
CA PHE A 39 -7.38 -0.76 2.49
C PHE A 39 -6.83 0.47 1.78
N ALA A 40 -5.93 0.27 0.83
CA ALA A 40 -5.27 1.34 0.11
C ALA A 40 -5.28 1.04 -1.38
N ASP A 41 -5.70 2.05 -2.14
CA ASP A 41 -5.66 2.06 -3.60
C ASP A 41 -4.85 3.29 -4.05
N PRO A 42 -3.51 3.25 -3.92
CA PRO A 42 -2.66 4.40 -4.22
C PRO A 42 -2.58 4.62 -5.74
N PRO A 43 -2.14 5.82 -6.20
CA PRO A 43 -1.80 6.05 -7.60
C PRO A 43 -0.85 4.96 -8.12
N TYR A 44 -1.12 4.41 -9.31
CA TYR A 44 -0.35 3.30 -9.88
C TYR A 44 0.82 3.77 -10.75
N ASN A 45 0.91 5.07 -11.03
CA ASN A 45 1.93 5.66 -11.88
C ASN A 45 2.01 4.91 -13.22
N LEU A 46 0.86 4.79 -13.90
CA LEU A 46 0.72 3.95 -15.09
C LEU A 46 1.56 4.43 -16.28
N GLN A 47 2.10 5.65 -16.23
CA GLN A 47 3.02 6.25 -17.21
C GLN A 47 2.61 5.92 -18.65
N LEU A 48 1.32 6.09 -19.01
CA LEU A 48 0.82 5.77 -20.33
C LEU A 48 1.51 6.66 -21.38
N ARG A 49 2.08 6.07 -22.44
CA ARG A 49 3.08 6.73 -23.32
C ARG A 49 2.56 7.08 -24.71
N GLY A 50 1.25 7.29 -24.81
CA GLY A 50 0.50 7.44 -26.04
C GLY A 50 -0.93 6.96 -25.85
N GLU A 51 -1.77 7.19 -26.85
CA GLU A 51 -3.19 6.83 -26.82
C GLU A 51 -3.37 5.33 -26.95
N LEU A 52 -4.16 4.75 -26.03
CA LEU A 52 -4.59 3.36 -26.14
C LEU A 52 -5.78 3.32 -27.10
N HIS A 53 -5.71 2.50 -28.13
CA HIS A 53 -6.85 2.22 -29.02
C HIS A 53 -7.38 0.83 -28.73
N ARG A 54 -8.71 0.70 -28.74
CA ARG A 54 -9.38 -0.60 -28.75
C ARG A 54 -9.20 -1.27 -30.13
N PRO A 55 -9.43 -2.59 -30.24
CA PRO A 55 -9.34 -3.32 -31.52
C PRO A 55 -10.29 -2.81 -32.62
N ASP A 56 -11.35 -2.10 -32.24
CA ASP A 56 -12.28 -1.40 -33.13
C ASP A 56 -11.82 0.02 -33.51
N ASN A 57 -10.57 0.36 -33.22
CA ASN A 57 -9.92 1.66 -33.41
C ASN A 57 -10.51 2.82 -32.57
N SER A 58 -11.44 2.55 -31.66
CA SER A 58 -11.95 3.58 -30.75
C SER A 58 -10.91 3.94 -29.68
N ARG A 59 -10.84 5.23 -29.31
CA ARG A 59 -9.89 5.73 -28.31
C ARG A 59 -10.32 5.25 -26.92
N VAL A 60 -9.38 4.68 -26.17
CA VAL A 60 -9.56 4.36 -24.75
C VAL A 60 -9.42 5.65 -23.96
N ASP A 61 -10.39 5.91 -23.09
CA ASP A 61 -10.29 6.98 -22.10
C ASP A 61 -9.28 6.54 -21.04
N ALA A 62 -8.02 6.94 -21.26
CA ALA A 62 -6.93 6.67 -20.35
C ALA A 62 -7.08 7.53 -19.09
N VAL A 63 -6.60 7.02 -17.95
CA VAL A 63 -6.47 7.84 -16.74
C VAL A 63 -5.32 8.83 -16.99
N ASP A 64 -5.65 10.06 -17.33
CA ASP A 64 -4.73 11.18 -17.59
C ASP A 64 -4.71 12.21 -16.45
N ASP A 65 -5.39 11.90 -15.35
CA ASP A 65 -5.49 12.77 -14.20
C ASP A 65 -4.13 13.07 -13.55
N ALA A 66 -3.94 14.33 -13.15
CA ALA A 66 -2.70 14.82 -12.54
C ALA A 66 -2.33 14.12 -11.22
N TRP A 67 -3.28 13.46 -10.55
CA TRP A 67 -3.04 12.72 -9.31
C TRP A 67 -2.34 11.37 -9.52
N ASP A 68 -2.32 10.84 -10.75
CA ASP A 68 -1.56 9.62 -11.13
C ASP A 68 -0.28 9.92 -11.92
N SER A 69 0.14 11.19 -11.95
CA SER A 69 1.32 11.65 -12.68
C SER A 69 2.46 12.02 -11.74
N PHE A 70 3.60 11.33 -11.88
CA PHE A 70 4.80 11.58 -11.08
C PHE A 70 5.94 12.06 -11.97
N ALA A 71 6.68 13.08 -11.49
CA ALA A 71 7.81 13.66 -12.22
C ALA A 71 8.98 12.67 -12.43
N SER A 72 9.12 11.68 -11.55
CA SER A 72 10.09 10.60 -11.71
C SER A 72 9.71 9.39 -10.86
N PHE A 73 10.31 8.23 -11.18
CA PHE A 73 10.20 7.04 -10.32
C PHE A 73 10.67 7.31 -8.90
N GLU A 74 11.71 8.13 -8.70
CA GLU A 74 12.20 8.48 -7.36
C GLU A 74 11.16 9.26 -6.52
N VAL A 75 10.43 10.18 -7.16
CA VAL A 75 9.36 10.93 -6.49
C VAL A 75 8.22 9.99 -6.08
N TYR A 76 7.81 9.09 -6.98
CA TYR A 76 6.81 8.07 -6.69
C TYR A 76 7.22 7.14 -5.55
N ASP A 77 8.47 6.68 -5.58
CA ASP A 77 9.09 5.84 -4.57
C ASP A 77 9.15 6.50 -3.19
N ARG A 78 9.53 7.79 -3.15
CA ARG A 78 9.57 8.57 -1.91
C ARG A 78 8.17 8.71 -1.33
N PHE A 79 7.21 9.14 -2.14
CA PHE A 79 5.80 9.22 -1.75
C PHE A 79 5.30 7.87 -1.20
N THR A 80 5.58 6.79 -1.93
CA THR A 80 5.17 5.43 -1.56
C THR A 80 5.71 5.00 -0.21
N ARG A 81 7.00 5.24 0.04
CA ARG A 81 7.64 4.93 1.32
C ARG A 81 7.09 5.79 2.47
N GLU A 82 6.76 7.04 2.21
CA GLU A 82 6.24 7.94 3.24
C GLU A 82 4.83 7.53 3.71
N TRP A 83 3.90 7.29 2.79
CA TRP A 83 2.54 6.89 3.19
C TRP A 83 2.50 5.47 3.76
N LEU A 84 3.31 4.53 3.24
CA LEU A 84 3.41 3.18 3.83
C LEU A 84 3.96 3.20 5.26
N ARG A 85 4.91 4.09 5.56
CA ARG A 85 5.44 4.26 6.92
C ARG A 85 4.41 4.86 7.88
N ALA A 86 3.50 5.69 7.37
CA ALA A 86 2.41 6.29 8.14
C ALA A 86 1.20 5.36 8.31
N ALA A 87 0.98 4.41 7.38
CA ALA A 87 -0.01 3.33 7.49
C ALA A 87 0.45 2.18 8.41
N ARG A 88 1.71 1.73 8.24
CA ARG A 88 2.53 1.27 9.37
C ARG A 88 2.55 2.41 10.41
N ARG A 89 2.91 2.16 11.66
CA ARG A 89 2.57 3.04 12.80
C ARG A 89 1.09 2.98 13.20
N LEU A 90 0.14 3.22 12.29
CA LEU A 90 -1.30 3.13 12.64
C LEU A 90 -1.79 1.69 12.85
N LEU A 91 -1.28 0.74 12.06
CA LEU A 91 -1.69 -0.65 12.18
C LEU A 91 -1.37 -1.21 13.57
N ASN A 92 -2.37 -1.76 14.26
CA ASN A 92 -2.26 -2.37 15.58
C ASN A 92 -1.16 -3.45 15.64
N ALA A 93 -0.34 -3.49 16.70
CA ALA A 93 0.78 -4.43 16.83
C ALA A 93 0.37 -5.91 16.77
N GLN A 94 -0.77 -6.27 17.35
CA GLN A 94 -1.27 -7.66 17.32
C GLN A 94 -1.67 -8.06 15.91
N ARG A 95 -2.32 -7.17 15.15
CA ARG A 95 -2.68 -7.38 13.74
C ARG A 95 -1.46 -7.38 12.83
N ARG A 96 -0.50 -6.48 13.08
CA ARG A 96 0.83 -6.37 12.46
C ARG A 96 1.62 -7.68 12.60
N ALA A 97 1.45 -8.44 13.69
CA ALA A 97 2.09 -9.74 13.91
C ALA A 97 1.31 -10.93 13.30
N LEU A 98 -0.02 -10.84 13.23
CA LEU A 98 -0.88 -11.85 12.60
C LEU A 98 -0.67 -11.92 11.08
N GLY A 99 -0.47 -10.79 10.40
CA GLY A 99 -0.19 -10.78 8.96
C GLY A 99 1.07 -11.58 8.57
N HIS A 100 2.15 -11.46 9.35
CA HIS A 100 3.36 -12.27 9.16
C HIS A 100 3.18 -13.77 9.48
N ARG A 101 2.15 -14.12 10.26
CA ARG A 101 1.82 -15.50 10.63
C ARG A 101 0.87 -16.17 9.62
N LEU A 102 0.13 -15.38 8.85
CA LEU A 102 -0.80 -15.84 7.81
C LEU A 102 -0.18 -15.95 6.43
N VAL A 103 1.01 -15.37 6.19
CA VAL A 103 1.81 -15.71 5.01
C VAL A 103 2.49 -17.05 5.31
N PRO A 104 2.12 -18.16 4.65
CA PRO A 104 2.84 -19.41 4.83
C PRO A 104 4.28 -19.17 4.39
N GLN A 105 5.24 -19.31 5.30
CA GLN A 105 6.64 -19.05 5.01
C GLN A 105 7.24 -20.05 4.00
N HIS A 106 6.45 -20.97 3.42
CA HIS A 106 6.91 -22.12 2.63
C HIS A 106 6.03 -22.39 1.39
N LEU A 107 5.73 -21.37 0.57
CA LEU A 107 5.53 -21.66 -0.86
C LEU A 107 6.88 -21.46 -1.58
N PRO A 108 7.58 -22.53 -1.99
CA PRO A 108 8.72 -22.37 -2.88
C PRO A 108 8.19 -21.91 -4.23
N CYS A 109 8.31 -20.61 -4.51
CA CYS A 109 8.28 -20.10 -5.88
C CYS A 109 9.43 -20.78 -6.65
N ARG A 110 9.13 -21.91 -7.32
CA ARG A 110 10.03 -22.56 -8.26
C ARG A 110 10.08 -21.72 -9.55
N CYS A 111 10.72 -20.56 -9.49
CA CYS A 111 11.32 -19.97 -10.69
C CYS A 111 12.52 -20.86 -11.06
N ARG A 112 12.27 -21.88 -11.88
CA ARG A 112 13.29 -22.73 -12.46
C ARG A 112 14.07 -21.87 -13.48
N PRO A 113 15.38 -21.62 -13.33
CA PRO A 113 16.13 -20.99 -14.40
C PRO A 113 16.18 -21.96 -15.59
N ALA A 114 15.78 -21.47 -16.75
CA ALA A 114 15.93 -22.18 -18.02
C ALA A 114 17.43 -22.48 -18.22
N ARG A 115 17.79 -23.76 -18.09
CA ARG A 115 19.15 -24.22 -18.34
C ARG A 115 19.34 -24.21 -19.86
N THR A 116 20.04 -23.20 -20.38
CA THR A 116 20.46 -23.13 -21.78
C THR A 116 21.33 -24.34 -22.10
N LYS A 117 20.97 -25.09 -23.14
CA LYS A 117 21.84 -26.11 -23.73
C LYS A 117 22.95 -25.36 -24.48
N ALA A 118 24.17 -25.37 -23.95
CA ALA A 118 25.35 -25.02 -24.73
C ALA A 118 25.82 -26.28 -25.47
N THR A 119 25.73 -26.21 -26.79
CA THR A 119 26.39 -27.08 -27.77
C THR A 119 27.90 -26.82 -27.80
N GLY A 120 28.70 -27.87 -27.99
CA GLY A 120 30.01 -27.80 -28.65
C GLY A 120 31.24 -28.03 -27.76
N SER A 121 31.80 -29.24 -27.81
CA SER A 121 33.01 -29.57 -28.60
C SER A 121 33.17 -31.09 -28.69
#